data_AF-A0A8H3GDX1-F1
#
_entry.id   AF-A0A8H3GDX1-F1
#
_cell.length_a   1.000
_cell.length_b   1.000
_cell.length_c   1.000
_cell.angle_alpha   90.00
_cell.angle_beta   90.00
_cell.angle_gamma   90.00
#
_symmetry.space_group_name_H-M   'P 1'
#
loop_
_entity.id
_entity.type
_entity.pdbx_description
1 polymer ?
#
loop_
_entity_poly.entity_id
_entity_poly.type
_entity_poly.pdbx_seq_one_letter_code
_entity_poly.pdbx_strand_id
1 'polypeptide(L)'
;MDQKTPKTAYQTTMTKRLASFGGPSAPTSSPVTSQSTPTKSGGKKKPTPASPNPRSPRSKLDVSGSGAALPALRKAKVQESEIQRLVRTTLKRASVELANWENYGARIGLQGAKSMVDQVTELDNALGSLSVPEVQPRFRLVTGKLRNISDEREVVRCTVMIMSRDFTKLVKRANKLEDALAEFVQTYGVEAAEQTPLWADKTWSLEQYVIHMHKILRLLNRFQNTVQVLSEKIVAYGLSGGFNSDDICLPESERPASGREAAIPTFEETRGAMVLWAAEAKAAEELIKEWNEMCALEVVGWDRKLEPEISSSDEDEDDITD
;
A
#
# COMPACT_ATOMS: atom_id res chain seq x y z
N MET A 1 -26.81 49.86 35.31
CA MET A 1 -26.46 48.49 34.86
C MET A 1 -26.06 48.60 33.40
N ASP A 2 -24.78 48.90 33.15
CA ASP A 2 -24.23 49.04 31.80
C ASP A 2 -23.60 47.71 31.37
N GLN A 3 -24.16 47.08 30.36
CA GLN A 3 -23.57 45.92 29.70
C GLN A 3 -22.71 46.38 28.53
N LYS A 4 -21.39 46.23 28.68
CA LYS A 4 -20.38 46.54 27.66
C LYS A 4 -20.02 45.23 26.93
N THR A 5 -20.39 45.13 25.66
CA THR A 5 -19.99 44.03 24.78
C THR A 5 -18.58 44.22 24.22
N PRO A 6 -17.74 43.17 24.11
CA PRO A 6 -16.43 43.27 23.48
C PRO A 6 -16.52 43.05 21.96
N LYS A 7 -15.93 43.97 21.19
CA LYS A 7 -15.66 43.82 19.75
C LYS A 7 -14.32 43.11 19.57
N THR A 8 -14.33 41.92 18.99
CA THR A 8 -13.12 41.20 18.58
C THR A 8 -12.80 41.56 17.14
N ALA A 9 -11.72 42.33 16.93
CA ALA A 9 -11.19 42.66 15.61
C ALA A 9 -10.13 41.62 15.23
N TYR A 10 -10.42 40.79 14.22
CA TYR A 10 -9.42 39.94 13.58
C TYR A 10 -8.71 40.75 12.50
N GLN A 11 -7.42 41.02 12.70
CA GLN A 11 -6.53 41.57 11.68
C GLN A 11 -6.14 40.47 10.69
N THR A 12 -6.50 40.67 9.43
CA THR A 12 -6.04 39.90 8.27
C THR A 12 -4.64 40.38 7.86
N THR A 13 -3.61 39.63 8.20
CA THR A 13 -2.26 39.81 7.65
C THR A 13 -2.13 39.02 6.35
N MET A 14 -2.12 39.72 5.22
CA MET A 14 -1.79 39.14 3.91
C MET A 14 -0.28 38.92 3.76
N THR A 15 0.16 37.67 3.73
CA THR A 15 1.53 37.31 3.35
C THR A 15 1.59 37.02 1.85
N LYS A 16 1.77 38.07 1.03
CA LYS A 16 2.13 37.93 -0.39
C LYS A 16 3.65 37.90 -0.54
N ARG A 17 4.23 36.71 -0.71
CA ARG A 17 5.53 36.52 -1.40
C ARG A 17 5.51 35.19 -2.14
N LEU A 18 4.96 35.21 -3.36
CA LEU A 18 5.25 34.21 -4.39
C LEU A 18 6.65 34.52 -4.91
N ALA A 19 7.65 33.78 -4.42
CA ALA A 19 8.98 33.78 -5.02
C ALA A 19 9.00 32.77 -6.17
N SER A 20 9.27 33.32 -7.34
CA SER A 20 9.62 32.66 -8.60
C SER A 20 10.55 31.45 -8.40
N PHE A 21 10.10 30.27 -8.83
CA PHE A 21 10.97 29.13 -9.16
C PHE A 21 10.95 28.92 -10.67
N GLY A 22 11.53 29.88 -11.40
CA GLY A 22 11.92 29.74 -12.80
C GLY A 22 13.44 29.80 -12.89
N GLY A 23 14.10 28.65 -12.77
CA GLY A 23 15.52 28.50 -13.11
C GLY A 23 15.66 27.82 -14.48
N PRO A 24 16.57 28.29 -15.37
CA PRO A 24 16.76 27.70 -16.68
C PRO A 24 17.43 26.33 -16.59
N SER A 25 16.84 25.31 -17.22
CA SER A 25 17.44 23.99 -17.36
C SER A 25 18.71 24.08 -18.22
N ALA A 26 19.85 23.72 -17.65
CA ALA A 26 21.07 23.49 -18.40
C ALA A 26 20.95 22.22 -19.27
N PRO A 27 21.50 22.21 -20.50
CA PRO A 27 21.51 21.02 -21.34
C PRO A 27 22.58 20.03 -20.85
N THR A 28 22.17 18.83 -20.41
CA THR A 28 23.11 17.74 -20.12
C THR A 28 23.37 16.95 -21.39
N SER A 29 24.45 17.30 -22.09
CA SER A 29 25.00 16.49 -23.17
C SER A 29 25.83 15.35 -22.57
N SER A 30 25.29 14.13 -22.54
CA SER A 30 26.09 12.92 -22.28
C SER A 30 25.92 11.93 -23.44
N PRO A 31 27.02 11.38 -23.99
CA PRO A 31 26.99 10.55 -25.18
C PRO A 31 26.47 9.14 -24.88
N VAL A 32 25.68 8.64 -25.82
CA VAL A 32 25.17 7.26 -25.89
C VAL A 32 26.32 6.32 -26.23
N THR A 33 26.67 5.43 -25.29
CA THR A 33 27.51 4.27 -25.57
C THR A 33 26.63 3.15 -26.13
N SER A 34 26.80 2.86 -27.42
CA SER A 34 26.19 1.74 -28.13
C SER A 34 26.59 0.41 -27.50
N GLN A 35 25.64 -0.29 -26.88
CA GLN A 35 25.82 -1.66 -26.44
C GLN A 35 25.11 -2.62 -27.41
N SER A 36 25.94 -3.43 -28.07
CA SER A 36 25.61 -4.47 -29.03
C SER A 36 24.70 -5.55 -28.44
N THR A 37 23.66 -5.91 -29.18
CA THR A 37 22.82 -7.07 -28.96
C THR A 37 23.55 -8.37 -29.34
N PRO A 38 23.43 -9.44 -28.53
CA PRO A 38 23.62 -10.79 -29.02
C PRO A 38 22.28 -11.48 -29.32
N THR A 39 22.31 -12.09 -30.48
CA THR A 39 21.33 -12.91 -31.19
C THR A 39 20.79 -14.13 -30.45
N LYS A 40 19.51 -14.40 -30.72
CA LYS A 40 18.81 -15.70 -30.75
C LYS A 40 19.69 -16.97 -30.82
N SER A 41 19.41 -17.91 -29.92
CA SER A 41 19.22 -19.35 -30.17
C SER A 41 18.54 -19.92 -28.91
N GLY A 42 17.63 -20.89 -28.91
CA GLY A 42 17.34 -21.95 -29.84
C GLY A 42 17.22 -23.25 -29.03
N GLY A 43 16.00 -23.61 -28.63
CA GLY A 43 15.59 -24.98 -28.32
C GLY A 43 16.07 -25.65 -27.02
N LYS A 44 15.14 -26.20 -26.23
CA LYS A 44 14.84 -27.65 -26.20
C LYS A 44 13.90 -28.00 -25.04
N LYS A 45 12.83 -28.70 -25.39
CA LYS A 45 12.02 -29.56 -24.54
C LYS A 45 12.88 -30.71 -24.00
N LYS A 46 12.75 -31.11 -22.73
CA LYS A 46 12.60 -32.51 -22.25
C LYS A 46 12.52 -32.59 -20.71
N PRO A 47 12.16 -33.73 -20.09
CA PRO A 47 11.02 -33.78 -19.18
C PRO A 47 11.41 -34.12 -17.73
N THR A 48 10.40 -34.04 -16.88
CA THR A 48 10.28 -34.66 -15.56
C THR A 48 10.83 -36.10 -15.53
N PRO A 49 11.57 -36.46 -14.47
CA PRO A 49 11.53 -37.82 -13.95
C PRO A 49 10.86 -37.83 -12.58
N ALA A 50 9.74 -38.54 -12.51
CA ALA A 50 9.27 -39.14 -11.27
C ALA A 50 10.31 -40.16 -10.82
N SER A 51 10.68 -40.14 -9.53
CA SER A 51 11.33 -41.27 -8.89
C SER A 51 10.67 -41.48 -7.52
N PRO A 52 9.97 -42.60 -7.32
CA PRO A 52 9.53 -43.06 -6.01
C PRO A 52 10.66 -43.89 -5.39
N ASN A 53 10.95 -43.71 -4.11
CA ASN A 53 11.65 -44.79 -3.40
C ASN A 53 11.10 -45.01 -1.98
N PRO A 54 11.01 -46.29 -1.55
CA PRO A 54 10.27 -46.72 -0.40
C PRO A 54 11.14 -46.87 0.85
N ARG A 55 10.46 -46.89 2.00
CA ARG A 55 10.70 -47.70 3.20
C ARG A 55 12.02 -48.51 3.24
N SER A 56 12.79 -48.30 4.31
CA SER A 56 13.36 -49.43 5.07
C SER A 56 13.40 -49.17 6.59
N PRO A 57 13.17 -50.22 7.41
CA PRO A 57 13.18 -50.20 8.87
C PRO A 57 14.46 -50.81 9.48
N ARG A 58 14.64 -50.63 10.81
CA ARG A 58 15.67 -51.16 11.75
C ARG A 58 16.65 -50.09 12.22
N SER A 59 17.16 -50.10 13.46
CA SER A 59 17.25 -51.14 14.49
C SER A 59 17.36 -50.52 15.88
N LYS A 60 16.84 -51.25 16.88
CA LYS A 60 17.13 -51.08 18.30
C LYS A 60 18.60 -51.39 18.55
N LEU A 61 19.31 -50.51 19.27
CA LEU A 61 20.49 -50.88 20.02
C LEU A 61 20.43 -50.20 21.38
N ASP A 62 20.27 -51.03 22.42
CA ASP A 62 20.38 -50.64 23.82
C ASP A 62 21.86 -50.45 24.15
N VAL A 63 22.26 -49.23 24.52
CA VAL A 63 23.55 -48.96 25.18
C VAL A 63 23.24 -48.28 26.50
N SER A 64 23.39 -49.08 27.56
CA SER A 64 23.30 -48.66 28.95
C SER A 64 24.63 -48.01 29.34
N GLY A 65 24.68 -46.69 29.27
CA GLY A 65 25.77 -45.86 29.77
C GLY A 65 25.31 -45.06 30.98
N SER A 66 25.64 -45.54 32.17
CA SER A 66 25.35 -44.88 33.45
C SER A 66 26.34 -43.74 33.68
N GLY A 67 26.08 -42.58 33.05
CA GLY A 67 26.74 -41.32 33.35
C GLY A 67 25.80 -40.39 34.10
N ALA A 68 26.08 -40.13 35.37
CA ALA A 68 25.34 -39.18 36.21
C ALA A 68 25.61 -37.74 35.76
N ALA A 69 24.92 -37.31 34.71
CA ALA A 69 24.89 -35.92 34.27
C ALA A 69 23.83 -35.14 35.07
N LEU A 70 24.23 -33.99 35.61
CA LEU A 70 23.36 -33.03 36.28
C LEU A 70 22.13 -32.71 35.40
N PRO A 71 20.92 -32.60 35.96
CA PRO A 71 19.71 -32.35 35.19
C PRO A 71 19.81 -30.97 34.53
N ALA A 72 20.19 -30.96 33.25
CA ALA A 72 20.09 -29.79 32.41
C ALA A 72 18.66 -29.27 32.51
N LEU A 73 18.51 -28.05 33.05
CA LEU A 73 17.24 -27.35 33.19
C LEU A 73 16.64 -27.17 31.80
N ARG A 74 15.80 -28.12 31.39
CA ARG A 74 15.12 -28.09 30.10
C ARG A 74 14.20 -26.88 30.10
N LYS A 75 14.61 -25.82 29.40
CA LYS A 75 13.78 -24.64 29.15
C LYS A 75 12.45 -25.13 28.59
N ALA A 76 11.37 -24.95 29.35
CA ALA A 76 10.04 -25.37 28.94
C ALA A 76 9.72 -24.66 27.61
N LYS A 77 9.37 -25.43 26.57
CA LYS A 77 8.88 -24.87 25.31
C LYS A 77 7.62 -24.07 25.64
N VAL A 78 7.70 -22.75 25.51
CA VAL A 78 6.55 -21.86 25.68
C VAL A 78 5.58 -22.19 24.55
N GLN A 79 4.51 -22.89 24.88
CA GLN A 79 3.47 -23.26 23.92
C GLN A 79 2.62 -22.02 23.63
N GLU A 80 2.51 -21.67 22.34
CA GLU A 80 1.69 -20.55 21.90
C GLU A 80 0.20 -20.83 22.12
N SER A 81 -0.53 -19.86 22.68
CA SER A 81 -1.97 -19.92 22.84
C SER A 81 -2.71 -19.85 21.50
N GLU A 82 -3.96 -20.30 21.48
CA GLU A 82 -4.78 -20.26 20.26
C GLU A 82 -5.03 -18.81 19.79
N ILE A 83 -5.31 -17.89 20.73
CA ILE A 83 -5.48 -16.46 20.46
C ILE A 83 -4.20 -15.87 19.85
N GLN A 84 -3.03 -16.15 20.43
CA GLN A 84 -1.74 -15.69 19.89
C GLN A 84 -1.55 -16.15 18.43
N ARG A 85 -1.84 -17.42 18.13
CA ARG A 85 -1.70 -17.98 16.78
C ARG A 85 -2.65 -17.32 15.79
N LEU A 86 -3.89 -17.06 16.21
CA LEU A 86 -4.90 -16.36 15.42
C LEU A 86 -4.48 -14.93 15.10
N VAL A 87 -4.01 -14.19 16.12
CA VAL A 87 -3.53 -12.81 15.96
C VAL A 87 -2.35 -12.78 15.01
N ARG A 88 -1.33 -13.63 15.23
CA ARG A 88 -0.15 -13.71 14.33
C ARG A 88 -0.55 -13.93 12.88
N THR A 89 -1.42 -14.90 12.63
CA THR A 89 -1.89 -15.21 11.28
C THR A 89 -2.65 -14.04 10.66
N THR A 90 -3.40 -13.31 11.48
CA THR A 90 -4.17 -12.13 11.05
C THR A 90 -3.25 -10.96 10.73
N LEU A 91 -2.24 -10.68 11.56
CA LEU A 91 -1.22 -9.66 11.32
C LEU A 91 -0.42 -9.95 10.04
N LYS A 92 0.08 -11.18 9.86
CA LYS A 92 0.79 -11.62 8.64
C LYS A 92 -0.05 -11.35 7.37
N ARG A 93 -1.35 -11.65 7.40
CA ARG A 93 -2.25 -11.40 6.28
C ARG A 93 -2.51 -9.91 6.05
N ALA A 94 -2.70 -9.14 7.11
CA ALA A 94 -2.88 -7.70 7.02
C ALA A 94 -1.65 -7.02 6.40
N SER A 95 -0.43 -7.40 6.79
CA SER A 95 0.80 -6.87 6.20
C SER A 95 0.89 -7.12 4.68
N VAL A 96 0.48 -8.31 4.21
CA VAL A 96 0.42 -8.60 2.76
C VAL A 96 -0.64 -7.74 2.07
N GLU A 97 -1.82 -7.57 2.68
CA GLU A 97 -2.89 -6.72 2.15
C GLU A 97 -2.47 -5.24 2.09
N LEU A 98 -1.74 -4.74 3.09
CA LEU A 98 -1.18 -3.38 3.13
C LEU A 98 -0.05 -3.17 2.10
N ALA A 99 0.85 -4.14 1.92
CA ALA A 99 1.88 -4.06 0.90
C ALA A 99 1.29 -4.02 -0.53
N ASN A 100 0.21 -4.77 -0.76
CA ASN A 100 -0.55 -4.67 -2.00
C ASN A 100 -1.19 -3.28 -2.15
N TRP A 101 -1.77 -2.74 -1.08
CA TRP A 101 -2.35 -1.40 -1.08
C TRP A 101 -1.36 -0.32 -1.50
N GLU A 102 -0.16 -0.33 -0.91
CA GLU A 102 0.91 0.62 -1.23
C GLU A 102 1.27 0.57 -2.73
N ASN A 103 1.42 -0.65 -3.27
CA ASN A 103 1.75 -0.85 -4.67
C ASN A 103 0.66 -0.32 -5.62
N TYR A 104 -0.60 -0.66 -5.38
CA TYR A 104 -1.70 -0.25 -6.28
C TYR A 104 -2.14 1.19 -6.03
N GLY A 105 -2.47 1.54 -4.79
CA GLY A 105 -3.09 2.81 -4.46
C GLY A 105 -2.12 3.99 -4.51
N ALA A 106 -0.96 3.88 -3.86
CA ALA A 106 -0.03 5.00 -3.78
C ALA A 106 0.80 5.16 -5.06
N ARG A 107 1.28 4.06 -5.65
CA ARG A 107 2.17 4.14 -6.81
C ARG A 107 1.42 4.16 -8.14
N ILE A 108 0.60 3.15 -8.42
CA ILE A 108 -0.07 3.02 -9.74
C ILE A 108 -1.16 4.09 -9.89
N GLY A 109 -2.01 4.27 -8.87
CA GLY A 109 -3.08 5.25 -8.90
C GLY A 109 -2.57 6.68 -9.09
N LEU A 110 -1.60 7.10 -8.26
CA LEU A 110 -1.06 8.45 -8.31
C LEU A 110 -0.32 8.72 -9.64
N GLN A 111 0.42 7.72 -10.14
CA GLN A 111 1.09 7.82 -11.43
C GLN A 111 0.09 7.96 -12.58
N GLY A 112 -1.01 7.19 -12.57
CA GLY A 112 -2.05 7.28 -13.59
C GLY A 112 -2.77 8.62 -13.58
N ALA A 113 -3.10 9.16 -12.40
CA ALA A 113 -3.72 10.47 -12.30
C ALA A 113 -2.78 11.62 -12.68
N LYS A 114 -1.48 11.50 -12.34
CA LYS A 114 -0.47 12.43 -12.83
C LYS A 114 -0.36 12.39 -14.35
N SER A 115 -0.23 11.21 -14.94
CA SER A 115 -0.19 11.01 -16.39
C SER A 115 -1.42 11.63 -17.05
N MET A 116 -2.61 11.42 -16.48
CA MET A 116 -3.85 12.00 -16.98
C MET A 116 -3.85 13.54 -16.96
N VAL A 117 -3.41 14.17 -15.87
CA VAL A 117 -3.27 15.64 -15.81
C VAL A 117 -2.23 16.15 -16.79
N ASP A 118 -1.09 15.47 -16.93
CA ASP A 118 -0.06 15.83 -17.91
C ASP A 118 -0.64 15.76 -19.34
N GLN A 119 -1.37 14.69 -19.70
CA GLN A 119 -2.01 14.56 -21.01
C GLN A 119 -3.06 15.65 -21.28
N VAL A 120 -3.83 16.00 -20.26
CA VAL A 120 -4.83 17.08 -20.32
C VAL A 120 -4.16 18.44 -20.51
N THR A 121 -3.09 18.74 -19.76
CA THR A 121 -2.32 19.98 -19.92
C THR A 121 -1.66 20.04 -21.29
N GLU A 122 -1.09 18.95 -21.79
CA GLU A 122 -0.54 18.93 -23.15
C GLU A 122 -1.61 19.11 -24.23
N LEU A 123 -2.83 18.61 -24.02
CA LEU A 123 -3.95 18.84 -24.93
C LEU A 123 -4.35 20.31 -24.93
N ASP A 124 -4.48 20.93 -23.77
CA ASP A 124 -4.81 22.34 -23.63
C ASP A 124 -3.74 23.24 -24.28
N ASN A 125 -2.46 22.96 -24.05
CA ASN A 125 -1.35 23.64 -24.71
C ASN A 125 -1.38 23.48 -26.23
N ALA A 126 -1.68 22.28 -26.72
CA ALA A 126 -1.80 22.02 -28.16
C ALA A 126 -2.97 22.82 -28.77
N LEU A 127 -4.11 22.89 -28.08
CA LEU A 127 -5.27 23.69 -28.51
C LEU A 127 -4.97 25.19 -28.47
N GLY A 128 -4.31 25.67 -27.41
CA GLY A 128 -3.90 27.06 -27.28
C GLY A 128 -2.94 27.51 -28.38
N SER A 129 -2.05 26.62 -28.85
CA SER A 129 -1.13 26.91 -29.96
C SER A 129 -1.82 27.09 -31.32
N LEU A 130 -3.06 26.63 -31.47
CA LEU A 130 -3.84 26.73 -32.70
C LEU A 130 -4.57 28.08 -32.80
N SER A 131 -4.04 29.17 -32.22
CA SER A 131 -4.68 30.48 -32.02
C SER A 131 -5.14 31.22 -33.30
N VAL A 132 -5.21 30.56 -34.45
CA VAL A 132 -5.91 31.03 -35.64
C VAL A 132 -7.42 30.82 -35.44
N PRO A 133 -8.21 31.90 -35.29
CA PRO A 133 -9.64 31.84 -34.92
C PRO A 133 -10.55 31.04 -35.86
N GLU A 134 -10.08 30.68 -37.05
CA GLU A 134 -10.87 29.99 -38.08
C GLU A 134 -10.46 28.54 -38.34
N VAL A 135 -9.36 28.05 -37.74
CA VAL A 135 -8.86 26.70 -38.06
C VAL A 135 -9.31 25.73 -36.97
N GLN A 136 -10.32 24.91 -37.29
CA GLN A 136 -10.65 23.77 -36.44
C GLN A 136 -9.42 22.87 -36.25
N PRO A 137 -9.13 22.40 -35.01
CA PRO A 137 -8.04 21.47 -34.76
C PRO A 137 -8.15 20.26 -35.67
N ARG A 138 -7.05 19.89 -36.34
CA ARG A 138 -7.03 18.66 -37.15
C ARG A 138 -7.29 17.48 -36.23
N PHE A 139 -8.39 16.75 -36.49
CA PHE A 139 -8.90 15.60 -35.73
C PHE A 139 -7.79 14.67 -35.21
N ARG A 140 -6.76 14.39 -36.03
CA ARG A 140 -5.66 13.47 -35.69
C ARG A 140 -4.83 13.86 -34.46
N LEU A 141 -4.64 15.15 -34.17
CA LEU A 141 -3.84 15.58 -33.01
C LEU A 141 -4.57 15.32 -31.69
N VAL A 142 -5.88 15.49 -31.71
CA VAL A 142 -6.74 15.41 -30.52
C VAL A 142 -7.07 13.96 -30.19
N THR A 143 -7.34 13.11 -31.19
CA THR A 143 -7.72 11.71 -30.97
C THR A 143 -6.67 10.91 -30.18
N GLY A 144 -5.38 11.13 -30.43
CA GLY A 144 -4.31 10.43 -29.73
C GLY A 144 -4.27 10.77 -28.23
N LYS A 145 -4.34 12.06 -27.90
CA LYS A 145 -4.35 12.53 -26.51
C LYS A 145 -5.61 12.09 -25.77
N LEU A 146 -6.77 12.16 -26.41
CA LEU A 146 -8.02 11.69 -25.82
C LEU A 146 -8.00 10.19 -25.52
N ARG A 147 -7.41 9.38 -26.40
CA ARG A 147 -7.21 7.94 -26.14
C ARG A 147 -6.34 7.73 -24.90
N ASN A 148 -5.19 8.41 -24.80
CA ASN A 148 -4.32 8.31 -23.64
C ASN A 148 -5.05 8.72 -22.34
N ILE A 149 -5.82 9.81 -22.36
CA ILE A 149 -6.63 10.24 -21.22
C ILE A 149 -7.65 9.15 -20.82
N SER A 150 -8.30 8.53 -21.80
CA SER A 150 -9.25 7.44 -21.54
C SER A 150 -8.59 6.19 -20.96
N ASP A 151 -7.39 5.84 -21.45
CA ASP A 151 -6.63 4.70 -20.95
C ASP A 151 -6.17 4.95 -19.49
N GLU A 152 -5.64 6.14 -19.19
CA GLU A 152 -5.23 6.53 -17.83
C GLU A 152 -6.43 6.62 -16.87
N ARG A 153 -7.58 7.09 -17.35
CA ARG A 153 -8.83 7.08 -16.60
C ARG A 153 -9.21 5.65 -16.19
N GLU A 154 -9.11 4.69 -17.10
CA GLU A 154 -9.42 3.30 -16.81
C GLU A 154 -8.43 2.68 -15.82
N VAL A 155 -7.15 3.06 -15.88
CA VAL A 155 -6.14 2.67 -14.87
C VAL A 155 -6.52 3.18 -13.48
N VAL A 156 -6.90 4.46 -13.36
CA VAL A 156 -7.33 5.05 -12.07
C VAL A 156 -8.60 4.36 -11.56
N ARG A 157 -9.59 4.12 -12.42
CA ARG A 157 -10.83 3.42 -12.06
C ARG A 157 -10.58 2.00 -11.57
N CYS A 158 -9.77 1.23 -12.29
CA CYS A 158 -9.32 -0.11 -11.88
C CYS A 158 -8.61 -0.07 -10.53
N THR A 159 -7.75 0.92 -10.32
CA THR A 159 -7.02 1.10 -9.06
C THR A 159 -7.97 1.34 -7.89
N VAL A 160 -8.96 2.22 -8.04
CA VAL A 160 -9.99 2.46 -7.01
C VAL A 160 -10.77 1.20 -6.67
N MET A 161 -11.12 0.38 -7.67
CA MET A 161 -11.81 -0.89 -7.43
C MET A 161 -10.93 -1.89 -6.65
N ILE A 162 -9.64 -2.00 -7.00
CA ILE A 162 -8.68 -2.85 -6.30
C ILE A 162 -8.51 -2.39 -4.85
N MET A 163 -8.34 -1.08 -4.64
CA MET A 163 -8.30 -0.48 -3.32
C MET A 163 -9.58 -0.82 -2.53
N SER A 164 -10.77 -0.52 -3.03
CA SER A 164 -12.03 -0.84 -2.34
C SER A 164 -12.12 -2.31 -1.88
N ARG A 165 -11.67 -3.23 -2.73
CA ARG A 165 -11.60 -4.66 -2.41
C ARG A 165 -10.63 -4.96 -1.28
N ASP A 166 -9.42 -4.41 -1.34
CA ASP A 166 -8.38 -4.66 -0.33
C ASP A 166 -8.72 -3.99 1.01
N PHE A 167 -9.36 -2.82 0.99
CA PHE A 167 -9.90 -2.16 2.19
C PHE A 167 -10.91 -3.06 2.90
N THR A 168 -11.84 -3.65 2.14
CA THR A 168 -12.83 -4.59 2.68
C THR A 168 -12.17 -5.82 3.33
N LYS A 169 -11.04 -6.29 2.80
CA LYS A 169 -10.28 -7.39 3.43
C LYS A 169 -9.65 -6.93 4.75
N LEU A 170 -9.04 -5.75 4.77
CA LEU A 170 -8.42 -5.19 5.98
C LEU A 170 -9.45 -4.94 7.09
N VAL A 171 -10.65 -4.44 6.75
CA VAL A 171 -11.77 -4.33 7.71
C VAL A 171 -12.10 -5.70 8.31
N LYS A 172 -12.17 -6.75 7.50
CA LYS A 172 -12.36 -8.13 8.00
C LYS A 172 -11.20 -8.62 8.87
N ARG A 173 -9.99 -8.10 8.72
CA ARG A 173 -8.86 -8.41 9.62
C ARG A 173 -8.98 -7.66 10.93
N ALA A 174 -9.34 -6.38 10.90
CA ALA A 174 -9.58 -5.58 12.09
C ALA A 174 -10.66 -6.20 12.97
N ASN A 175 -11.82 -6.56 12.40
CA ASN A 175 -12.89 -7.21 13.17
C ASN A 175 -12.42 -8.52 13.82
N LYS A 176 -11.57 -9.31 13.14
CA LYS A 176 -11.00 -10.53 13.73
C LYS A 176 -10.04 -10.25 14.89
N LEU A 177 -9.30 -9.14 14.84
CA LEU A 177 -8.45 -8.71 15.96
C LEU A 177 -9.31 -8.20 17.13
N GLU A 178 -10.42 -7.50 16.85
CA GLU A 178 -11.40 -7.09 17.86
C GLU A 178 -12.06 -8.29 18.54
N ASP A 179 -12.49 -9.30 17.77
CA ASP A 179 -13.06 -10.54 18.29
C ASP A 179 -12.05 -11.25 19.21
N ALA A 180 -10.78 -11.33 18.78
CA ALA A 180 -9.69 -11.92 19.58
C ALA A 180 -9.41 -11.10 20.85
N LEU A 181 -9.48 -9.77 20.78
CA LEU A 181 -9.34 -8.89 21.94
C LEU A 181 -10.49 -9.10 22.92
N ALA A 182 -11.74 -9.18 22.44
CA ALA A 182 -12.90 -9.43 23.27
C ALA A 182 -12.80 -10.78 24.02
N GLU A 183 -12.41 -11.84 23.33
CA GLU A 183 -12.16 -13.16 23.93
C GLU A 183 -11.03 -13.12 24.96
N PHE A 184 -9.93 -12.41 24.64
CA PHE A 184 -8.80 -12.24 25.55
C PHE A 184 -9.20 -11.48 26.82
N VAL A 185 -9.94 -10.38 26.69
CA VAL A 185 -10.47 -9.60 27.82
C VAL A 185 -11.43 -10.45 28.66
N GLN A 186 -12.27 -11.27 28.03
CA GLN A 186 -13.18 -12.16 28.75
C GLN A 186 -12.41 -13.22 29.57
N THR A 187 -11.29 -13.70 29.06
CA THR A 187 -10.51 -14.79 29.67
C THR A 187 -9.54 -14.28 30.75
N TYR A 188 -8.87 -13.15 30.51
CA TYR A 188 -7.76 -12.66 31.33
C TYR A 188 -8.03 -11.32 32.01
N GLY A 189 -9.12 -10.64 31.66
CA GLY A 189 -9.45 -9.30 32.17
C GLY A 189 -8.92 -8.17 31.30
N VAL A 190 -9.46 -6.96 31.53
CA VAL A 190 -9.12 -5.74 30.77
C VAL A 190 -7.65 -5.34 31.00
N GLU A 191 -7.20 -5.28 32.25
CA GLU A 191 -5.82 -4.88 32.59
C GLU A 191 -4.78 -5.77 31.90
N ALA A 192 -5.06 -7.06 31.79
CA ALA A 192 -4.19 -7.99 31.09
C ALA A 192 -4.11 -7.67 29.59
N ALA A 193 -5.21 -7.27 28.95
CA ALA A 193 -5.25 -6.94 27.53
C ALA A 193 -4.49 -5.65 27.19
N GLU A 194 -4.45 -4.69 28.13
CA GLU A 194 -3.75 -3.41 27.97
C GLU A 194 -2.25 -3.55 28.24
N GLN A 195 -1.86 -4.27 29.30
CA GLN A 195 -0.48 -4.29 29.81
C GLN A 195 0.33 -5.52 29.37
N THR A 196 -0.33 -6.64 29.06
CA THR A 196 0.39 -7.89 28.78
C THR A 196 0.86 -7.90 27.33
N PRO A 197 2.18 -7.94 27.09
CA PRO A 197 2.68 -8.09 25.74
C PRO A 197 2.32 -9.48 25.21
N LEU A 198 1.84 -9.54 23.97
CA LEU A 198 1.25 -10.77 23.45
C LEU A 198 2.26 -11.94 23.34
N TRP A 199 3.56 -11.67 23.23
CA TRP A 199 4.55 -12.70 22.86
C TRP A 199 5.88 -12.62 23.63
N ALA A 200 6.38 -11.42 23.90
CA ALA A 200 7.62 -11.18 24.65
C ALA A 200 7.59 -9.77 25.23
N ASP A 201 8.38 -9.49 26.26
CA ASP A 201 8.41 -8.24 27.04
C ASP A 201 8.61 -6.94 26.24
N LYS A 202 8.82 -7.04 24.92
CA LYS A 202 9.01 -5.94 23.97
C LYS A 202 7.91 -5.83 22.91
N THR A 203 6.87 -6.68 22.94
CA THR A 203 5.80 -6.66 21.95
C THR A 203 4.66 -5.77 22.39
N TRP A 204 3.85 -5.31 21.44
CA TRP A 204 2.62 -4.62 21.77
C TRP A 204 1.64 -5.53 22.51
N SER A 205 0.77 -4.88 23.28
CA SER A 205 -0.41 -5.54 23.82
C SER A 205 -1.44 -5.76 22.71
N LEU A 206 -2.37 -6.70 22.92
CA LEU A 206 -3.39 -7.00 21.91
C LEU A 206 -4.23 -5.76 21.57
N GLU A 207 -4.54 -4.96 22.58
CA GLU A 207 -5.25 -3.69 22.44
C GLU A 207 -4.51 -2.71 21.51
N GLN A 208 -3.19 -2.59 21.66
CA GLN A 208 -2.38 -1.71 20.83
C GLN A 208 -2.44 -2.06 19.35
N TYR A 209 -2.41 -3.34 18.97
CA TYR A 209 -2.60 -3.72 17.55
C TYR A 209 -3.97 -3.36 17.03
N VAL A 210 -5.02 -3.58 17.83
CA VAL A 210 -6.39 -3.25 17.45
C VAL A 210 -6.50 -1.75 17.22
N ILE A 211 -6.03 -0.93 18.17
CA ILE A 211 -6.03 0.54 18.06
C ILE A 211 -5.25 0.99 16.83
N HIS A 212 -4.07 0.42 16.59
CA HIS A 212 -3.22 0.81 15.47
C HIS A 212 -3.81 0.43 14.11
N MET A 213 -4.37 -0.78 13.98
CA MET A 213 -5.10 -1.21 12.78
C MET A 213 -6.24 -0.24 12.45
N HIS A 214 -6.99 0.22 13.45
CA HIS A 214 -8.05 1.21 13.24
C HIS A 214 -7.53 2.58 12.79
N LYS A 215 -6.36 3.01 13.27
CA LYS A 215 -5.71 4.24 12.78
C LYS A 215 -5.37 4.12 11.30
N ILE A 216 -4.82 2.98 10.89
CA ILE A 216 -4.51 2.67 9.48
C ILE A 216 -5.80 2.69 8.66
N LEU A 217 -6.84 1.95 9.06
CA LEU A 217 -8.12 1.89 8.35
C LEU A 217 -8.76 3.27 8.17
N ARG A 218 -8.74 4.11 9.20
CA ARG A 218 -9.29 5.48 9.10
C ARG A 218 -8.56 6.29 8.03
N LEU A 219 -7.23 6.19 7.98
CA LEU A 219 -6.43 6.88 6.97
C LEU A 219 -6.67 6.32 5.57
N LEU A 220 -6.71 4.99 5.42
CA LEU A 220 -6.98 4.35 4.13
C LEU A 220 -8.36 4.68 3.57
N ASN A 221 -9.38 4.77 4.44
CA ASN A 221 -10.72 5.22 4.03
C ASN A 221 -10.71 6.67 3.55
N ARG A 222 -10.01 7.57 4.26
CA ARG A 222 -9.85 8.97 3.84
C ARG A 222 -9.15 9.04 2.48
N PHE A 223 -8.05 8.31 2.33
CA PHE A 223 -7.29 8.21 1.09
C PHE A 223 -8.16 7.72 -0.08
N GLN A 224 -8.92 6.63 0.11
CA GLN A 224 -9.83 6.10 -0.90
C GLN A 224 -10.86 7.14 -1.35
N ASN A 225 -11.45 7.89 -0.41
CA ASN A 225 -12.40 8.96 -0.73
C ASN A 225 -11.74 10.09 -1.53
N THR A 226 -10.51 10.49 -1.19
CA THR A 226 -9.76 11.49 -1.94
C THR A 226 -9.48 11.03 -3.37
N VAL A 227 -9.09 9.76 -3.56
CA VAL A 227 -8.88 9.19 -4.91
C VAL A 227 -10.18 9.17 -5.70
N GLN A 228 -11.29 8.75 -5.09
CA GLN A 228 -12.60 8.74 -5.73
C GLN A 228 -12.99 10.14 -6.20
N VAL A 229 -12.92 11.14 -5.30
CA VAL A 229 -13.26 12.54 -5.61
C VAL A 229 -12.35 13.08 -6.71
N LEU A 230 -11.05 12.81 -6.68
CA LEU A 230 -10.15 13.26 -7.73
C LEU A 230 -10.50 12.59 -9.07
N SER A 231 -10.79 11.29 -9.09
CA SER A 231 -11.16 10.58 -10.32
C SER A 231 -12.40 11.20 -10.94
N GLU A 232 -13.43 11.50 -10.14
CA GLU A 232 -14.64 12.19 -10.58
C GLU A 232 -14.34 13.59 -11.11
N LYS A 233 -13.48 14.35 -10.42
CA LYS A 233 -13.09 15.70 -10.85
C LYS A 233 -12.33 15.69 -12.18
N ILE A 234 -11.39 14.77 -12.35
CA ILE A 234 -10.62 14.70 -13.61
C ILE A 234 -11.53 14.25 -14.75
N VAL A 235 -12.44 13.31 -14.52
CA VAL A 235 -13.45 12.92 -15.51
C VAL A 235 -14.34 14.10 -15.88
N ALA A 236 -14.86 14.83 -14.89
CA ALA A 236 -15.69 16.02 -15.14
C ALA A 236 -14.93 17.10 -15.92
N TYR A 237 -13.66 17.36 -15.56
CA TYR A 237 -12.80 18.31 -16.27
C TYR A 237 -12.59 17.89 -17.73
N GLY A 238 -12.22 16.64 -17.98
CA GLY A 238 -12.02 16.12 -19.33
C GLY A 238 -13.27 16.20 -20.21
N LEU A 239 -14.47 15.97 -19.64
CA LEU A 239 -15.74 16.08 -20.36
C LEU A 239 -16.15 17.54 -20.61
N SER A 240 -15.79 18.45 -19.71
CA SER A 240 -16.16 19.86 -19.80
C SER A 240 -15.46 20.67 -20.90
N GLY A 241 -14.29 20.20 -21.36
CA GLY A 241 -13.49 20.85 -22.41
C GLY A 241 -14.10 20.82 -23.82
N GLY A 242 -15.40 20.58 -23.95
CA GLY A 242 -16.12 20.64 -25.23
C GLY A 242 -16.15 19.33 -26.03
N PHE A 243 -15.75 18.19 -25.43
CA PHE A 243 -15.81 16.88 -26.08
C PHE A 243 -17.13 16.13 -25.82
N ASN A 244 -18.25 16.85 -25.73
CA ASN A 244 -19.58 16.27 -25.97
C ASN A 244 -19.73 16.02 -27.48
N SER A 245 -18.89 15.16 -28.05
CA SER A 245 -19.17 14.58 -29.35
C SER A 245 -20.24 13.53 -29.11
N ASP A 246 -21.43 13.76 -29.65
CA ASP A 246 -22.58 12.85 -29.62
C ASP A 246 -22.25 11.40 -30.09
N ASP A 247 -21.05 11.17 -30.65
CA ASP A 247 -20.56 9.86 -31.09
C ASP A 247 -20.01 8.97 -29.95
N ILE A 248 -19.74 9.50 -28.75
CA ILE A 248 -19.38 8.68 -27.58
C ILE A 248 -20.60 8.61 -26.67
N CYS A 249 -21.49 7.65 -26.95
CA CYS A 249 -22.52 7.22 -26.00
C CYS A 249 -21.84 6.69 -24.73
N LEU A 250 -21.51 7.57 -23.79
CA LEU A 250 -21.22 7.14 -22.42
C LEU A 250 -22.49 6.45 -21.88
N PRO A 251 -22.35 5.30 -21.22
CA PRO A 251 -23.48 4.63 -20.61
C PRO A 251 -24.21 5.58 -19.66
N GLU A 252 -25.53 5.57 -19.69
CA GLU A 252 -26.39 6.49 -18.93
C GLU A 252 -26.11 6.48 -17.42
N SER A 253 -25.48 5.40 -16.91
CA SER A 253 -24.99 5.27 -15.54
C SER A 253 -23.87 6.24 -15.14
N GLU A 254 -23.19 6.87 -16.11
CA GLU A 254 -22.09 7.82 -15.86
C GLU A 254 -22.53 9.29 -15.98
N ARG A 255 -23.78 9.56 -16.39
CA ARG A 255 -24.27 10.95 -16.40
C ARG A 255 -24.41 11.45 -14.96
N PRO A 256 -23.82 12.62 -14.61
CA PRO A 256 -24.03 13.23 -13.30
C PRO A 256 -25.53 13.45 -13.08
N ALA A 257 -26.01 13.11 -11.88
CA ALA A 257 -27.42 13.24 -11.52
C ALA A 257 -27.94 14.66 -11.81
N SER A 258 -28.99 14.76 -12.62
CA SER A 258 -29.48 15.98 -13.28
C SER A 258 -30.10 17.06 -12.36
N GLY A 259 -29.80 17.03 -11.05
CA GLY A 259 -30.36 17.95 -10.05
C GLY A 259 -29.37 18.88 -9.35
N ARG A 260 -28.07 18.74 -9.59
CA ARG A 260 -27.04 19.68 -9.12
C ARG A 260 -26.29 20.15 -10.35
N GLU A 261 -26.28 21.46 -10.62
CA GLU A 261 -25.27 22.07 -11.47
C GLU A 261 -23.91 21.78 -10.81
N ALA A 262 -23.32 20.63 -11.16
CA ALA A 262 -21.99 20.29 -10.73
C ALA A 262 -21.06 21.27 -11.43
N ALA A 263 -20.63 22.30 -10.69
CA ALA A 263 -19.63 23.22 -11.16
C ALA A 263 -18.45 22.41 -11.69
N ILE A 264 -18.11 22.63 -12.96
CA ILE A 264 -16.97 22.00 -13.61
C ILE A 264 -15.73 22.35 -12.76
N PRO A 265 -14.99 21.35 -12.26
CA PRO A 265 -13.81 21.63 -11.46
C PRO A 265 -12.79 22.38 -12.29
N THR A 266 -12.16 23.39 -11.72
CA THR A 266 -11.06 24.13 -12.35
C THR A 266 -9.78 23.29 -12.36
N PHE A 267 -8.83 23.66 -13.21
CA PHE A 267 -7.51 23.04 -13.24
C PHE A 267 -6.81 23.11 -11.86
N GLU A 268 -6.87 24.28 -11.21
CA GLU A 268 -6.26 24.47 -9.88
C GLU A 268 -6.94 23.62 -8.80
N GLU A 269 -8.26 23.40 -8.86
CA GLU A 269 -8.94 22.48 -7.94
C GLU A 269 -8.52 21.03 -8.15
N THR A 270 -8.31 20.63 -9.41
CA THR A 270 -7.83 19.28 -9.77
C THR A 270 -6.40 19.07 -9.29
N ARG A 271 -5.52 20.05 -9.54
CA ARG A 271 -4.13 20.06 -9.05
C ARG A 271 -4.07 20.04 -7.53
N GLY A 272 -4.91 20.84 -6.85
CA GLY A 272 -5.02 20.84 -5.39
C GLY A 272 -5.41 19.47 -4.84
N ALA A 273 -6.37 18.80 -5.46
CA ALA A 273 -6.77 17.44 -5.08
C ALA A 273 -5.66 16.40 -5.30
N MET A 274 -4.83 16.52 -6.33
CA MET A 274 -3.64 15.68 -6.50
C MET A 274 -2.59 15.90 -5.40
N VAL A 275 -2.36 17.16 -5.00
CA VAL A 275 -1.43 17.48 -3.90
C VAL A 275 -1.91 16.87 -2.59
N LEU A 276 -3.22 16.97 -2.31
CA LEU A 276 -3.84 16.31 -1.17
C LEU A 276 -3.64 14.80 -1.25
N TRP A 277 -3.90 14.17 -2.40
CA TRP A 277 -3.68 12.74 -2.57
C TRP A 277 -2.23 12.34 -2.30
N ALA A 278 -1.25 13.05 -2.87
CA ALA A 278 0.16 12.75 -2.65
C ALA A 278 0.56 12.87 -1.16
N ALA A 279 0.03 13.86 -0.45
CA ALA A 279 0.26 14.01 0.99
C ALA A 279 -0.35 12.86 1.79
N GLU A 280 -1.57 12.42 1.43
CA GLU A 280 -2.23 11.28 2.08
C GLU A 280 -1.55 9.94 1.77
N ALA A 281 -1.05 9.77 0.54
CA ALA A 281 -0.28 8.60 0.13
C ALA A 281 0.96 8.45 1.03
N LYS A 282 1.70 9.54 1.21
CA LYS A 282 2.89 9.57 2.06
C LYS A 282 2.56 9.27 3.52
N ALA A 283 1.48 9.87 4.06
CA ALA A 283 1.04 9.57 5.42
C ALA A 283 0.65 8.09 5.59
N ALA A 284 0.05 7.48 4.56
CA ALA A 284 -0.30 6.06 4.58
C ALA A 284 0.94 5.17 4.51
N GLU A 285 1.91 5.52 3.68
CA GLU A 285 3.21 4.83 3.60
C GLU A 285 3.93 4.82 4.95
N GLU A 286 4.00 5.96 5.64
CA GLU A 286 4.64 6.05 6.96
C GLU A 286 3.96 5.15 8.00
N LEU A 287 2.62 5.14 8.06
CA LEU A 287 1.89 4.24 8.99
C LEU A 287 2.00 2.77 8.60
N ILE A 288 1.97 2.43 7.31
CA ILE A 288 2.14 1.06 6.83
C ILE A 288 3.56 0.57 7.15
N LYS A 289 4.56 1.44 7.00
CA LYS A 289 5.94 1.14 7.38
C LYS A 289 6.05 0.88 8.87
N GLU A 290 5.49 1.73 9.72
CA GLU A 290 5.44 1.53 11.18
C GLU A 290 4.79 0.18 11.52
N TRP A 291 3.64 -0.13 10.91
CA TRP A 291 2.96 -1.42 11.08
C TRP A 291 3.84 -2.61 10.68
N ASN A 292 4.53 -2.52 9.54
CA ASN A 292 5.38 -3.59 9.04
C ASN A 292 6.64 -3.78 9.89
N GLU A 293 7.26 -2.70 10.36
CA GLU A 293 8.39 -2.76 11.30
C GLU A 293 7.97 -3.46 12.60
N MET A 294 6.79 -3.12 13.12
CA MET A 294 6.22 -3.76 14.31
C MET A 294 5.94 -5.24 14.09
N CYS A 295 5.22 -5.58 13.02
CA CYS A 295 4.94 -6.97 12.68
C CYS A 295 6.24 -7.77 12.45
N ALA A 296 7.26 -7.18 11.83
CA ALA A 296 8.54 -7.83 11.55
C ALA A 296 9.30 -8.18 12.83
N LEU A 297 9.36 -7.26 13.81
CA LEU A 297 10.01 -7.52 15.10
C LEU A 297 9.40 -8.74 15.81
N GLU A 298 8.10 -8.95 15.63
CA GLU A 298 7.32 -9.90 16.41
C GLU A 298 7.19 -11.26 15.74
N VAL A 299 6.87 -11.23 14.44
CA VAL A 299 6.73 -12.41 13.60
C VAL A 299 8.09 -13.09 13.41
N VAL A 300 9.11 -12.32 13.03
CA VAL A 300 10.44 -12.88 12.74
C VAL A 300 11.13 -13.30 14.04
N GLY A 301 10.91 -12.55 15.12
CA GLY A 301 11.41 -12.91 16.45
C GLY A 301 10.90 -14.25 16.95
N TRP A 302 9.68 -14.64 16.56
CA TRP A 302 9.10 -15.95 16.91
C TRP A 302 9.53 -17.07 15.99
N ASP A 303 9.54 -16.84 14.67
CA ASP A 303 9.96 -17.86 13.71
C ASP A 303 11.41 -18.31 13.99
N ARG A 304 12.29 -17.39 14.48
CA ARG A 304 13.64 -17.73 14.94
C ARG A 304 13.72 -18.49 16.27
N LYS A 305 12.81 -18.26 17.22
CA LYS A 305 12.80 -18.98 18.52
C LYS A 305 12.30 -20.42 18.40
N LEU A 306 11.55 -20.71 17.34
CA LEU A 306 11.00 -22.04 17.09
C LEU A 306 11.95 -22.94 16.29
N GLU A 307 12.94 -22.39 15.59
CA GLU A 307 14.08 -23.18 15.12
C GLU A 307 14.85 -23.62 16.37
N PRO A 308 14.74 -24.91 16.75
CA PRO A 308 15.55 -25.40 17.85
C PRO A 308 17.00 -25.26 17.39
N GLU A 309 17.92 -24.94 18.30
CA GLU A 309 19.37 -24.99 18.07
C GLU A 309 19.78 -26.45 17.78
N ILE A 310 19.35 -27.01 16.65
CA ILE A 310 19.73 -28.33 16.15
C ILE A 310 21.16 -28.27 15.56
N SER A 311 21.69 -27.07 15.34
CA SER A 311 22.99 -26.84 14.68
C SER A 311 24.13 -26.50 15.64
N SER A 312 24.15 -27.08 16.85
CA SER A 312 25.33 -27.07 17.72
C SER A 312 25.58 -28.46 18.30
N SER A 313 25.46 -29.49 17.46
CA SER A 313 26.07 -30.78 17.75
C SER A 313 27.49 -30.71 17.24
N ASP A 314 28.40 -30.44 18.16
CA ASP A 314 29.78 -30.92 18.21
C ASP A 314 30.18 -31.74 16.97
N GLU A 315 30.84 -31.10 16.01
CA GLU A 315 31.87 -31.82 15.25
C GLU A 315 33.02 -32.00 16.23
N ASP A 316 32.95 -33.10 16.98
CA ASP A 316 34.12 -33.70 17.62
C ASP A 316 35.14 -33.95 16.48
N GLU A 317 36.14 -33.07 16.40
CA GLU A 317 37.36 -33.33 15.62
C GLU A 317 38.06 -34.53 16.27
N ASP A 318 37.72 -35.73 15.80
CA ASP A 318 38.52 -36.92 16.06
C ASP A 318 39.87 -36.75 15.36
N ASP A 319 40.85 -36.44 16.20
CA ASP A 319 42.30 -36.40 15.98
C ASP A 319 42.78 -37.76 15.42
N ILE A 320 42.87 -37.86 14.08
CA ILE A 320 43.53 -38.99 13.41
C ILE A 320 45.03 -38.74 13.47
N THR A 321 45.68 -39.44 14.40
CA THR A 321 47.13 -39.59 14.49
C THR A 321 47.61 -40.67 13.52
N ASP A 322 48.62 -40.33 12.70
CA ASP A 322 49.42 -41.23 11.85
C ASP A 322 50.89 -41.20 12.34
#